data_AF-A0A7K3PKS1-F1
#
_entry.id   AF-A0A7K3PKS1-F1
#
_cell.length_a   1.000
_cell.length_b   1.000
_cell.length_c   1.000
_cell.angle_alpha   90.00
_cell.angle_beta   90.00
_cell.angle_gamma   90.00
#
_symmetry.space_group_name_H-M   'P 1'
#
loop_
_entity.id
_entity.type
_entity.pdbx_description
1 polymer ?
#
loop_
_entity_poly.entity_id
_entity_poly.type
_entity_poly.pdbx_seq_one_letter_code
_entity_poly.pdbx_strand_id
1 'polypeptide(L)' 'ERPYGMDLGSVAGWARRLADDVDGGQSVDAAVRAPRLRG' A
#
# COMPACT_ATOMS: atom_id res chain seq x y z
N GLU A 1 -5.82 3.74 -15.78
CA GLU A 1 -5.28 5.12 -15.79
C GLU A 1 -4.14 5.22 -14.76
N ARG A 2 -3.02 5.89 -15.08
CA ARG A 2 -1.88 6.07 -14.16
C ARG A 2 -1.64 7.56 -13.90
N PRO A 3 -2.35 8.17 -12.94
CA PRO A 3 -2.10 9.55 -12.54
C PRO A 3 -0.65 9.70 -12.05
N TYR A 4 0.07 10.69 -12.56
CA TYR A 4 1.48 10.94 -12.21
C TYR A 4 2.43 9.75 -12.46
N GLY A 5 2.09 8.85 -13.39
CA GLY A 5 2.85 7.62 -13.63
C GLY A 5 2.61 6.51 -12.60
N MET A 6 1.81 6.78 -11.56
CA MET A 6 1.56 5.87 -10.46
C MET A 6 0.28 5.06 -10.68
N ASP A 7 0.33 3.78 -10.31
CA ASP A 7 -0.87 2.95 -10.24
C ASP A 7 -1.59 3.17 -8.90
N LEU A 8 -2.44 4.21 -8.83
CA LEU A 8 -3.14 4.58 -7.60
C LEU A 8 -4.11 3.49 -7.11
N GLY A 9 -4.68 2.69 -8.02
CA GLY A 9 -5.56 1.58 -7.66
C GLY A 9 -4.84 0.52 -6.84
N SER A 10 -3.65 0.11 -7.26
CA SER A 10 -2.82 -0.84 -6.50
C SER A 10 -2.34 -0.26 -5.17
N VAL A 11 -2.00 1.04 -5.12
CA VAL A 11 -1.58 1.70 -3.88
C VAL A 11 -2.73 1.78 -2.88
N ALA A 12 -3.92 2.17 -3.33
CA ALA A 12 -5.11 2.24 -2.49
C ALA A 12 -5.51 0.85 -1.96
N GLY A 13 -5.44 -0.18 -2.81
CA GLY A 13 -5.70 -1.56 -2.40
C GLY A 13 -4.70 -2.07 -1.36
N TRP A 14 -3.41 -1.79 -1.54
CA TRP A 14 -2.38 -2.11 -0.56
C TRP A 14 -2.62 -1.40 0.77
N ALA A 15 -2.88 -0.08 0.75
CA ALA A 15 -3.06 0.70 1.96
C ALA A 15 -4.23 0.19 2.80
N ARG A 16 -5.32 -0.25 2.14
CA ARG A 16 -6.49 -0.80 2.83
C ARG A 16 -6.20 -2.14 3.50
N ARG A 17 -5.40 -3.01 2.85
CA ARG A 17 -4.95 -4.27 3.45
C ARG A 17 -4.01 -4.05 4.62
N LEU A 18 -3.10 -3.07 4.50
CA LEU A 18 -2.21 -2.70 5.60
C LEU A 18 -3.00 -2.21 6.83
N ALA A 19 -4.06 -1.43 6.60
CA ALA A 19 -4.92 -0.96 7.68
C ALA A 19 -5.61 -2.12 8.42
N ASP A 20 -6.09 -3.14 7.70
CA ASP A 20 -6.70 -4.34 8.29
C ASP A 20 -5.68 -5.14 9.13
N ASP A 21 -4.46 -5.32 8.61
CA ASP A 21 -3.39 -6.02 9.35
C ASP A 21 -3.00 -5.27 10.65
N VAL A 22 -2.94 -3.94 10.62
CA VAL A 22 -2.64 -3.10 11.80
C VAL A 22 -3.80 -3.11 12.79
N ASP A 23 -5.05 -3.04 12.31
CA ASP A 23 -6.25 -3.10 13.15
C ASP A 23 -6.35 -4.44 13.89
N GLY A 24 -5.90 -5.53 13.25
CA GLY A 24 -5.70 -6.84 13.89
C GLY A 24 -4.57 -6.91 14.92
N GLY A 25 -3.86 -5.81 15.17
CA GLY A 25 -2.79 -5.69 16.17
C GLY A 25 -1.43 -6.19 15.69
N GLN A 26 -1.23 -6.46 14.39
CA GLN A 26 0.09 -6.80 13.89
C GLN A 26 0.98 -5.55 13.75
N SER A 27 2.19 -5.63 14.30
CA SER A 27 3.26 -4.70 13.95
C SER A 27 3.79 -5.03 12.56
N VAL A 28 3.59 -4.12 11.61
CA VAL A 28 3.98 -4.30 10.20
C VAL A 28 4.91 -3.17 9.76
N ASP A 29 6.01 -3.54 9.10
CA ASP A 29 6.86 -2.59 8.40
C ASP A 29 6.20 -2.21 7.06
N ALA A 30 5.56 -1.04 7.06
CA ALA A 30 4.87 -0.50 5.90
C ALA A 30 5.83 -0.25 4.72
N ALA A 31 7.08 0.14 4.97
CA ALA A 31 8.03 0.47 3.91
C ALA A 31 8.52 -0.79 3.19
N VAL A 32 8.71 -1.89 3.92
CA VAL A 32 9.07 -3.20 3.33
C VAL A 32 7.91 -3.78 2.51
N ARG A 33 6.68 -3.61 2.99
CA ARG A 33 5.48 -4.16 2.33
C ARG A 33 4.90 -3.27 1.25
N ALA A 34 5.31 -2.01 1.16
CA ALA A 34 4.81 -1.09 0.16
C ALA A 34 5.07 -1.64 -1.25
N PRO A 35 4.08 -1.56 -2.16
CA PRO A 35 4.34 -1.81 -3.57
C PRO A 35 5.42 -0.84 -4.02
N ARG A 36 6.41 -1.32 -4.78
CA ARG A 36 7.47 -0.44 -5.29
C ARG A 36 6.83 0.62 -6.17
N LEU A 37 6.73 1.83 -5.63
CA LEU A 37 6.31 3.02 -6.35
C LEU A 37 7.39 3.34 -7.39
N ARG A 38 7.37 2.64 -8.52
CA ARG A 38 8.08 3.09 -9.70
C ARG A 38 7.15 4.09 -10.38
N GLY A 39 7.57 5.36 -10.37
CA GLY A 39 7.00 6.40 -11.21
C GLY A 39 7.07 6.02 -12.68
#